data_AF-A0A4Y8CBH2-F1
#
_entry.id   AF-A0A4Y8CBH2-F1
#
_cell.length_a   1.000
_cell.length_b   1.000
_cell.length_c   1.000
_cell.angle_alpha   90.00
_cell.angle_beta   90.00
_cell.angle_gamma   90.00
#
_symmetry.space_group_name_H-M   'P 1'
#
loop_
_entity.id
_entity.type
_entity.pdbx_description
1 polymer ?
#
loop_
_entity_poly.entity_id
_entity_poly.type
_entity_poly.pdbx_seq_one_letter_code
_entity_poly.pdbx_strand_id
1 'polypeptide(L)' 'MLSKEVVKLLNEQINKEMYAANLYLSMSSWCYENSLDGAGAFLFAHASEESDHAKKLITYLN' A
#
# COMPACT_ATOMS: atom_id res chain seq x y z
N MET A 1 -10.28 -9.41 -23.14
CA MET A 1 -8.93 -9.14 -22.59
C MET A 1 -8.76 -7.64 -22.43
N LEU A 2 -8.10 -7.21 -21.36
CA LEU A 2 -7.77 -5.80 -21.15
C LEU A 2 -6.82 -5.29 -22.25
N SER A 3 -6.89 -3.98 -22.56
CA SER A 3 -5.93 -3.37 -23.48
C SER A 3 -4.53 -3.35 -22.84
N LYS A 4 -3.48 -3.32 -23.67
CA LYS A 4 -2.10 -3.20 -23.18
C LYS A 4 -1.88 -1.95 -22.32
N GLU A 5 -2.58 -0.87 -22.65
CA GLU A 5 -2.53 0.38 -21.90
C GLU A 5 -3.13 0.24 -20.50
N VAL A 6 -4.30 -0.39 -20.38
CA VAL A 6 -4.94 -0.64 -19.06
C VAL A 6 -4.08 -1.55 -18.20
N VAL A 7 -3.51 -2.61 -18.78
CA VAL A 7 -2.58 -3.51 -18.06
C VAL A 7 -1.35 -2.75 -17.56
N LYS A 8 -0.79 -1.84 -18.36
CA LYS A 8 0.33 -1.00 -17.94
C LYS A 8 -0.05 -0.13 -16.73
N LEU A 9 -1.17 0.57 -16.80
CA LEU A 9 -1.64 1.45 -15.72
C LEU A 9 -1.96 0.68 -14.43
N LEU A 10 -2.51 -0.53 -14.53
CA LEU A 10 -2.76 -1.39 -13.36
C LEU A 10 -1.46 -1.85 -12.70
N ASN A 11 -0.43 -2.19 -13.47
CA ASN A 11 0.89 -2.51 -12.93
C ASN A 11 1.56 -1.29 -12.25
N GLU A 12 1.41 -0.09 -12.84
CA GLU A 12 1.86 1.14 -12.20
C GLU A 12 1.11 1.40 -10.88
N GLN A 13 -0.19 1.12 -10.83
CA GLN A 13 -0.98 1.25 -9.61
C GLN A 13 -0.55 0.25 -8.53
N ILE A 14 -0.31 -1.01 -8.87
CA ILE A 14 0.22 -2.03 -7.94
C ILE A 14 1.51 -1.54 -7.27
N ASN A 15 2.42 -0.93 -8.05
CA ASN A 15 3.66 -0.37 -7.50
C ASN A 15 3.39 0.80 -6.54
N LYS A 16 2.40 1.64 -6.82
CA LYS A 16 2.01 2.75 -5.93
C LYS A 16 1.45 2.24 -4.61
N GLU A 17 0.58 1.23 -4.62
CA GLU A 17 0.02 0.66 -3.39
C GLU A 17 1.11 -0.01 -2.53
N MET A 18 2.03 -0.76 -3.16
CA MET A 18 3.16 -1.36 -2.43
C MET A 18 4.12 -0.30 -1.88
N TYR A 19 4.34 0.81 -2.60
CA TYR A 19 5.11 1.94 -2.10
C TYR A 19 4.41 2.62 -0.92
N ALA A 20 3.10 2.85 -1.02
CA ALA A 20 2.29 3.44 0.05
C ALA A 20 2.33 2.59 1.32
N ALA A 21 2.20 1.27 1.21
CA ALA A 21 2.34 0.34 2.32
C ALA A 21 3.69 0.52 3.06
N ASN A 22 4.80 0.54 2.32
CA ASN A 22 6.14 0.76 2.89
C ASN A 22 6.31 2.14 3.53
N LEU A 23 5.72 3.17 2.91
CA LEU A 23 5.72 4.53 3.43
C LEU A 23 4.97 4.59 4.77
N TYR A 24 3.78 4.00 4.86
CA TYR A 24 3.00 3.98 6.09
C TYR A 24 3.66 3.15 7.20
N LEU A 25 4.37 2.06 6.88
CA LEU A 25 5.20 1.36 7.87
C LEU A 25 6.33 2.26 8.41
N SER A 26 6.98 3.02 7.53
CA SER A 26 8.05 3.94 7.92
C SER A 26 7.51 5.07 8.80
N MET A 27 6.36 5.65 8.44
CA MET A 27 5.69 6.68 9.23
C MET A 27 5.20 6.12 10.58
N SER A 28 4.67 4.89 10.60
CA SER A 28 4.27 4.20 11.83
C SER A 28 5.45 4.05 12.79
N SER A 29 6.60 3.59 12.29
CA SER A 29 7.84 3.48 13.06
C SER A 29 8.24 4.83 13.67
N TRP A 30 8.22 5.90 12.86
CA TRP A 30 8.53 7.25 13.33
C TRP A 30 7.55 7.72 14.41
N CYS A 31 6.26 7.44 14.28
CA CYS A 31 5.26 7.77 15.30
C CYS A 31 5.55 7.09 16.64
N TYR A 32 5.92 5.80 16.63
CA TYR A 32 6.30 5.09 17.86
C TYR A 32 7.56 5.65 18.50
N GLU A 33 8.58 6.03 17.72
CA GLU A 33 9.78 6.71 18.25
C GLU A 33 9.46 8.06 18.91
N ASN A 34 8.38 8.71 18.51
CA ASN A 34 7.95 10.01 19.01
C ASN A 34 6.81 9.93 20.04
N SER A 35 6.53 8.74 20.59
CA SER A 35 5.45 8.52 21.58
C SER A 35 4.04 8.90 21.06
N LEU A 36 3.83 8.79 19.75
CA LEU A 36 2.54 9.03 19.07
C LEU A 36 1.84 7.69 18.76
N ASP A 37 1.73 6.82 19.77
CA ASP A 37 1.36 5.40 19.61
C ASP A 37 0.03 5.17 18.88
N GLY A 38 -0.98 6.02 19.11
CA GLY A 38 -2.25 5.93 18.41
C GLY A 38 -2.14 6.18 16.90
N ALA A 39 -1.33 7.16 16.50
CA ALA A 39 -1.03 7.41 15.09
C ALA A 39 -0.14 6.30 14.50
N GLY A 40 0.81 5.79 15.29
CA GLY A 40 1.64 4.65 14.92
C GLY A 40 0.81 3.40 14.59
N ALA A 41 -0.13 3.05 15.47
CA ALA A 41 -1.03 1.91 15.30
C ALA A 41 -1.96 2.09 14.09
N PHE A 42 -2.50 3.31 13.91
CA PHE A 42 -3.32 3.65 12.75
C PHE A 42 -2.57 3.44 11.43
N LEU A 43 -1.36 4.00 11.31
CA LEU A 43 -0.54 3.88 10.11
C LEU A 43 -0.07 2.44 9.84
N PHE A 44 0.21 1.67 10.90
CA PHE A 44 0.54 0.25 10.75
C PHE A 44 -0.63 -0.55 10.14
N ALA A 45 -1.85 -0.32 10.64
CA ALA A 45 -3.04 -0.95 10.09
C ALA A 45 -3.28 -0.53 8.63
N HIS A 46 -3.11 0.76 8.32
CA HIS A 46 -3.29 1.28 6.97
C HIS A 46 -2.26 0.72 5.97
N ALA A 47 -1.03 0.45 6.40
CA ALA A 47 -0.05 -0.23 5.55
C ALA A 47 -0.50 -1.63 5.11
N SER A 48 -1.24 -2.34 5.97
CA SER A 48 -1.85 -3.63 5.62
C SER A 48 -2.97 -3.45 4.59
N GLU A 49 -3.80 -2.40 4.73
CA GLU A 49 -4.87 -2.11 3.76
C GLU A 49 -4.31 -1.83 2.37
N GLU A 50 -3.22 -1.03 2.26
CA GLU A 50 -2.58 -0.78 0.96
C GLU A 50 -1.97 -2.05 0.34
N SER A 51 -1.41 -2.93 1.18
CA SER A 51 -0.94 -4.24 0.72
C SER A 51 -2.09 -5.09 0.17
N ASP A 52 -3.29 -5.00 0.76
CA ASP A 52 -4.48 -5.72 0.29
C ASP A 52 -5.07 -5.08 -0.98
N HIS A 53 -4.99 -3.75 -1.13
CA HIS A 53 -5.31 -3.06 -2.39
C HIS A 53 -4.43 -3.59 -3.53
N ALA A 54 -3.12 -3.69 -3.32
CA ALA A 54 -2.19 -4.22 -4.30
C ALA A 54 -2.51 -5.67 -4.69
N LYS A 55 -2.75 -6.53 -3.69
CA LYS A 55 -3.13 -7.94 -3.91
C LYS A 55 -4.40 -8.06 -4.74
N LYS A 56 -5.41 -7.23 -4.48
CA LYS A 56 -6.66 -7.22 -5.24
C LYS A 56 -6.44 -6.93 -6.72
N LEU A 57 -5.57 -5.96 -7.04
CA LEU A 57 -5.21 -5.63 -8.43
C LEU A 57 -4.42 -6.77 -9.10
N ILE A 58 -3.49 -7.40 -8.37
CA ILE A 58 -2.75 -8.57 -8.87
C ILE A 58 -3.71 -9.73 -9.18
N THR A 59 -4.63 -10.04 -8.25
CA THR A 59 -5.63 -11.09 -8.47
C THR A 59 -6.55 -10.79 -9.65
N TYR A 60 -6.88 -9.52 -9.89
CA TYR A 60 -7.70 -9.13 -11.06
C TYR A 60 -6.96 -9.25 -12.40
N LEU A 61 -5.64 -9.05 -12.41
CA LEU A 61 -4.81 -9.18 -13.62
C LEU A 61 -4.53 -10.64 -14.01
N ASN A 62 -4.55 -11.55 -13.04
CA ASN A 62 -4.36 -12.99 -13.24
C ASN A 62 -5.62 -13.66 -13.81
#